data_AF-A0A5B0X5T4-F1
#
_entry.id   AF-A0A5B0X5T4-F1
#
_cell.length_a   1.000
_cell.length_b   1.000
_cell.length_c   1.000
_cell.angle_alpha   90.00
_cell.angle_beta   90.00
_cell.angle_gamma   90.00
#
_symmetry.space_group_name_H-M   'P 1'
#
loop_
_entity.id
_entity.type
_entity.pdbx_description
1 polymer ?
#
loop_
_entity_poly.entity_id
_entity_poly.type
_entity_poly.pdbx_seq_one_letter_code
_entity_poly.pdbx_strand_id
1 'polypeptide(L)' 'MRNEGVYETPGSPHSQSETRIQALGKTDAGRRLHVTFTLRGAGTLIRVISARDMHRKERAVYEQR' A
#
# COMPACT_ATOMS: atom_id res chain seq x y z
N MET A 1 5.03 -7.41 9.49
CA MET A 1 4.05 -7.14 8.40
C MET A 1 4.38 -7.98 7.17
N ARG A 2 3.52 -8.95 6.81
CA ARG A 2 3.69 -9.74 5.58
C ARG A 2 3.00 -9.00 4.42
N ASN A 3 3.71 -8.83 3.30
CA ASN A 3 3.22 -8.12 2.11
C ASN A 3 2.70 -9.15 1.10
N GLU A 4 1.39 -9.15 0.82
CA GLU A 4 0.74 -10.23 0.04
C GLU A 4 0.07 -9.69 -1.25
N GLY A 5 0.32 -8.43 -1.60
CA GLY A 5 -0.07 -7.87 -2.89
C GLY A 5 0.27 -6.40 -3.03
N VAL A 6 0.98 -6.07 -4.12
CA VAL A 6 1.37 -4.70 -4.48
C VAL A 6 0.75 -4.35 -5.84
N TYR A 7 0.11 -3.19 -5.93
CA TYR A 7 -0.39 -2.67 -7.20
C TYR A 7 0.02 -1.20 -7.36
N GLU A 8 0.49 -0.84 -8.55
CA GLU A 8 0.92 0.51 -8.90
C GLU A 8 -0.26 1.31 -9.48
N THR A 9 -0.42 2.55 -9.06
CA THR A 9 -1.44 3.46 -9.62
C THR A 9 -0.77 4.76 -10.08
N PRO A 10 -0.81 5.11 -11.38
CA PRO A 10 -0.26 6.37 -11.85
C PRO A 10 -1.06 7.56 -11.28
N GLY A 11 -0.35 8.55 -10.74
CA GLY A 11 -0.93 9.75 -10.14
C GLY A 11 -1.34 10.80 -11.19
N SER A 12 -2.33 11.63 -10.85
CA SER A 12 -2.85 12.71 -11.70
C SER A 12 -1.82 13.85 -11.94
N PRO A 13 -2.03 14.68 -12.99
CA PRO A 13 -1.00 15.57 -13.54
C PRO A 13 -0.56 16.75 -12.65
N HIS A 14 -1.14 16.93 -11.46
CA HIS A 14 -0.69 17.96 -10.49
C HIS A 14 0.33 17.45 -9.45
N SER A 15 0.65 16.15 -9.41
CA SER A 15 1.76 15.60 -8.63
C SER A 15 2.86 15.18 -9.59
N GLN A 16 3.92 15.99 -9.72
CA GLN A 16 5.10 15.58 -10.48
C GLN A 16 5.68 14.27 -9.92
N SER A 17 5.59 13.20 -10.71
CA SER A 17 6.49 12.04 -10.78
C SER A 17 6.75 11.15 -9.55
N GLU A 18 5.84 11.03 -8.58
CA GLU A 18 5.98 10.02 -7.52
C GLU A 18 5.03 8.82 -7.74
N THR A 19 5.60 7.68 -8.11
CA THR A 19 4.89 6.40 -8.24
C THR A 19 4.32 6.00 -6.89
N ARG A 20 2.99 6.01 -6.79
CA ARG A 20 2.26 5.56 -5.60
C ARG A 20 2.09 4.05 -5.65
N ILE A 21 2.59 3.41 -4.61
CA ILE A 21 2.53 1.97 -4.41
C ILE A 21 1.48 1.69 -3.33
N GLN A 22 0.59 0.75 -3.61
CA GLN A 22 -0.42 0.29 -2.67
C GLN A 22 -0.13 -1.14 -2.25
N ALA A 23 -0.09 -1.40 -0.95
CA ALA A 23 0.12 -2.71 -0.38
C ALA A 23 -1.03 -3.10 0.56
N LEU A 24 -1.43 -4.37 0.46
CA LEU A 24 -2.33 -5.02 1.41
C LEU A 24 -1.53 -5.98 2.29
N GLY A 25 -1.68 -5.88 3.61
CA GLY A 25 -0.98 -6.75 4.53
C GLY A 25 -1.61 -6.82 5.91
N LYS A 26 -1.06 -7.67 6.76
CA LYS A 26 -1.44 -7.78 8.17
C LYS A 26 -0.28 -7.44 9.10
N THR A 27 -0.60 -6.76 10.19
CA THR A 27 0.30 -6.58 11.33
C THR A 27 0.49 -7.91 12.06
N ASP A 28 1.50 -8.00 12.92
CA ASP A 28 1.78 -9.22 13.68
C ASP A 28 0.67 -9.49 14.73
N ALA A 29 -0.05 -8.44 15.14
CA ALA A 29 -1.28 -8.53 15.94
C ALA A 29 -2.53 -8.91 15.12
N GLY A 30 -2.40 -9.26 13.84
CA GLY A 30 -3.50 -9.70 12.99
C GLY A 30 -4.36 -8.57 12.38
N ARG A 31 -4.12 -7.30 12.71
CA ARG A 31 -4.84 -6.17 12.08
C ARG A 31 -4.49 -6.06 10.61
N ARG A 32 -5.50 -5.99 9.74
CA ARG A 32 -5.36 -5.89 8.28
C ARG A 32 -5.33 -4.43 7.85
N LEU A 33 -4.28 -4.06 7.12
CA LEU A 33 -4.02 -2.70 6.72
C LEU A 33 -3.89 -2.58 5.19
N HIS A 34 -4.47 -1.51 4.68
CA HIS A 34 -4.17 -0.96 3.36
C HIS A 34 -3.21 0.20 3.53
N VAL A 35 -2.04 0.11 2.91
CA VAL A 35 -0.97 1.10 3.01
C VAL A 35 -0.66 1.65 1.63
N THR A 36 -0.66 2.97 1.52
CA THR A 36 -0.22 3.69 0.32
C THR A 36 1.07 4.43 0.65
N PHE A 37 2.11 4.23 -0.16
CA PHE A 37 3.42 4.85 0.05
C PHE A 37 4.10 5.18 -1.27
N THR A 38 5.16 5.98 -1.21
CA THR A 38 6.08 6.19 -2.34
C THR A 38 7.47 5.70 -1.98
N LEU A 39 8.22 5.29 -2.99
CA LEU A 39 9.64 4.97 -2.87
C LEU A 39 10.48 6.24 -3.13
N ARG A 40 11.52 6.43 -2.32
CA ARG A 40 12.48 7.54 -2.43
C ARG A 40 13.90 7.01 -2.31
N GLY A 41 14.90 7.85 -2.61
CA GLY A 41 16.31 7.48 -2.49
C GLY A 41 16.67 6.25 -3.33
N ALA A 42 16.29 6.24 -4.61
CA ALA A 42 16.49 5.11 -5.52
C ALA A 42 15.86 3.78 -5.05
N GLY A 43 14.75 3.83 -4.31
CA GLY A 43 14.03 2.62 -3.86
C GLY A 43 14.44 2.10 -2.49
N THR A 44 15.35 2.80 -1.79
CA THR A 44 15.84 2.39 -0.46
C THR A 44 14.99 2.91 0.70
N LEU A 45 14.21 3.96 0.47
CA LEU A 45 13.40 4.61 1.50
C LEU A 45 11.92 4.57 1.14
N ILE A 46 11.09 4.32 2.15
CA ILE A 46 9.63 4.33 2.04
C ILE A 46 9.09 5.60 2.70
N ARG A 47 8.34 6.41 1.95
CA ARG A 47 7.51 7.48 2.52
C ARG A 47 6.06 7.00 2.57
N VAL A 48 5.57 6.71 3.78
CA VAL A 48 4.15 6.39 3.98
C VAL A 48 3.30 7.63 3.70
N ILE A 49 2.29 7.48 2.85
CA ILE A 49 1.29 8.52 2.57
C ILE A 49 0.05 8.26 3.41
N SER A 50 -0.42 7.02 3.47
CA SER A 50 -1.54 6.62 4.32
C SER A 50 -1.42 5.17 4.77
N ALA A 51 -1.92 4.89 5.96
CA ALA A 51 -2.12 3.55 6.49
C ALA A 51 -3.48 3.51 7.19
N ARG A 52 -4.37 2.64 6.73
CA ARG A 52 -5.75 2.52 7.23
C ARG A 52 -6.15 1.07 7.33
N ASP A 53 -7.18 0.77 8.13
CA ASP A 53 -7.76 -0.56 8.15
C ASP A 53 -8.41 -0.89 6.79
N MET A 54 -8.27 -2.14 6.35
CA MET A 54 -8.89 -2.59 5.10
C MET A 54 -10.41 -2.54 5.17
N HIS A 55 -11.04 -2.03 4.12
CA HIS A 55 -12.50 -2.06 4.00
C HIS A 55 -13.00 -3.43 3.49
N ARG A 56 -14.31 -3.70 3.58
CA ARG A 56 -14.90 -5.04 3.34
C ARG A 56 -14.46 -5.68 2.01
N LYS A 57 -14.39 -4.89 0.93
CA LYS A 57 -13.96 -5.37 -0.39
C LYS A 57 -12.46 -5.70 -0.44
N GLU A 58 -11.60 -4.84 0.09
CA GLU A 58 -10.16 -5.10 0.22
C GLU A 58 -9.87 -6.35 1.06
N ARG A 59 -10.61 -6.55 2.16
CA ARG A 59 -10.46 -7.75 3.00
C ARG A 59 -10.77 -9.02 2.22
N ALA A 60 -11.85 -9.01 1.44
CA ALA A 60 -12.22 -10.16 0.62
C ALA A 60 -11.15 -10.46 -0.45
N VAL A 61 -10.55 -9.43 -1.06
CA VAL A 61 -9.44 -9.60 -2.02
C VAL A 61 -8.19 -10.14 -1.32
N TYR A 62 -7.90 -9.66 -0.11
CA TYR A 62 -6.76 -10.09 0.69
C TYR A 62 -6.87 -11.54 1.15
N GLU A 63 -8.07 -12.01 1.48
CA GLU A 63 -8.33 -13.40 1.91
C GLU A 63 -8.39 -14.40 0.75
N GLN A 64 -8.64 -13.94 -0.47
CA GLN A 64 -8.70 -14.79 -1.67
C GLN A 64 -7.33 -15.06 -2.30
N ARG A 65 -6.25 -14.53 -1.69
CA ARG A 65 -4.86 -14.79 -2.08
C ARG A 65 -4.18 -15.66 -1.05
#